data_AF-A0A7S2HY89-F1
#
_entry.id   AF-A0A7S2HY89-F1
#
_cell.length_a   1.000
_cell.length_b   1.000
_cell.length_c   1.000
_cell.angle_alpha   90.00
_cell.angle_beta   90.00
_cell.angle_gamma   90.00
#
_symmetry.space_group_name_H-M   'P 1'
#
loop_
_entity.id
_entity.type
_entity.pdbx_description
1 polymer ?
#
loop_
_entity_poly.entity_id
_entity_poly.type
_entity_poly.pdbx_seq_one_letter_code
_entity_poly.pdbx_strand_id
1 'polypeptide(L)'
;VVMVRDPLSVMVSWKKAPYMLAPCLSREMEHFNQPCEAFLGWDRDGQHDVAHNVQFSSTMEVYNRYMRMHRALQAERKLHATVLATYEDMVFSPADIINEVGVALGWEWILSVQVFGSPSKFHGSPIGREQALEKLRSRSWLKEIPSDLARRVLCRGFDKESFADIVDNKYDAGSPSKSYSADCEGYA
;
A
#
# COMPACT_ATOMS: atom_id res chain seq x y z
N VAL A 1 0.44 1.88 14.08
CA VAL A 1 -0.20 2.40 12.86
C VAL A 1 0.38 1.65 11.68
N VAL A 2 -0.46 1.17 10.79
CA VAL A 2 -0.05 0.55 9.52
C VAL A 2 -0.52 1.48 8.41
N MET A 3 0.40 1.87 7.54
CA MET A 3 0.06 2.62 6.34
C MET A 3 -0.07 1.66 5.16
N VAL A 4 -1.24 1.63 4.55
CA VAL A 4 -1.54 0.84 3.34
C VAL A 4 -1.79 1.78 2.17
N ARG A 5 -1.81 1.29 0.94
CA ARG A 5 -1.97 2.13 -0.27
C ARG A 5 -2.71 1.35 -1.34
N ASP A 6 -3.33 2.04 -2.29
CA ASP A 6 -3.95 1.46 -3.48
C ASP A 6 -3.10 0.31 -4.07
N PRO A 7 -3.71 -0.85 -4.39
CA PRO A 7 -2.99 -2.05 -4.78
C PRO A 7 -2.12 -1.86 -6.02
N LEU A 8 -2.63 -1.18 -7.05
CA LEU A 8 -1.88 -0.97 -8.29
C LEU A 8 -0.75 0.04 -8.07
N SER A 9 -1.01 1.07 -7.26
CA SER A 9 0.01 2.05 -6.85
C SER A 9 1.15 1.39 -6.07
N VAL A 10 0.86 0.42 -5.20
CA VAL A 10 1.88 -0.38 -4.50
C VAL A 10 2.67 -1.25 -5.47
N MET A 11 2.03 -1.91 -6.44
CA MET A 11 2.74 -2.73 -7.44
C MET A 11 3.72 -1.90 -8.27
N VAL A 12 3.31 -0.72 -8.73
CA VAL A 12 4.19 0.22 -9.45
C VAL A 12 5.36 0.64 -8.55
N SER A 13 5.09 0.99 -7.29
CA SER A 13 6.13 1.38 -6.34
C SER A 13 7.12 0.25 -6.05
N TRP A 14 6.63 -0.97 -5.86
CA TRP A 14 7.46 -2.15 -5.61
C TRP A 14 8.23 -2.56 -6.87
N LYS A 15 7.67 -2.44 -8.06
CA LYS A 15 8.43 -2.66 -9.31
C LYS A 15 9.63 -1.70 -9.42
N LYS A 16 9.44 -0.43 -9.03
CA LYS A 16 10.52 0.58 -9.03
C LYS A 16 11.56 0.32 -7.93
N ALA A 17 11.14 -0.12 -6.76
CA ALA A 17 11.99 -0.38 -5.61
C ALA A 17 11.55 -1.70 -4.93
N PRO A 18 12.06 -2.85 -5.41
CA PRO A 18 11.52 -4.15 -5.00
C PRO A 18 12.03 -4.65 -3.66
N TYR A 19 13.13 -4.10 -3.14
CA TYR A 19 13.76 -4.58 -1.90
C TYR A 19 13.95 -6.11 -1.95
N MET A 20 13.57 -6.83 -0.88
CA MET A 20 13.65 -8.30 -0.79
C MET A 20 12.63 -9.03 -1.68
N LEU A 21 11.69 -8.30 -2.29
CA LEU A 21 10.69 -8.86 -3.21
C LEU A 21 11.19 -8.89 -4.66
N ALA A 22 12.46 -8.56 -4.92
CA ALA A 22 13.05 -8.56 -6.26
C ALA A 22 12.75 -9.84 -7.06
N PRO A 23 12.85 -11.08 -6.52
CA PRO A 23 12.56 -12.25 -7.33
C PRO A 23 11.08 -12.38 -7.75
N CYS A 24 10.15 -11.70 -7.05
CA CYS A 24 8.74 -11.60 -7.44
C CYS A 24 8.42 -10.44 -8.39
N LEU A 25 9.30 -9.44 -8.51
CA LEU A 25 9.02 -8.17 -9.20
C LEU A 25 9.96 -7.88 -10.38
N SER A 26 11.06 -8.62 -10.54
CA SER A 26 12.04 -8.37 -11.61
C SER A 26 11.50 -8.64 -13.02
N ARG A 27 10.51 -9.53 -13.17
CA ARG A 27 9.85 -9.84 -14.45
C ARG A 27 8.89 -8.74 -14.93
N GLU A 28 8.42 -8.83 -16.17
CA GLU A 28 7.40 -7.91 -16.69
C GLU A 28 6.05 -8.09 -15.99
N MET A 29 5.27 -7.00 -15.89
CA MET A 29 3.99 -7.00 -15.15
C MET A 29 2.96 -7.95 -15.77
N GLU A 30 3.04 -8.21 -17.08
CA GLU A 30 2.23 -9.21 -17.78
C GLU A 30 2.44 -10.65 -17.26
N HIS A 31 3.54 -10.90 -16.54
CA HIS A 31 3.88 -12.20 -15.97
C HIS A 31 3.69 -12.25 -14.44
N PHE A 32 3.07 -11.23 -13.83
CA PHE A 32 2.85 -11.18 -12.38
C PHE A 32 1.83 -12.21 -11.88
N ASN A 33 1.10 -12.88 -12.77
CA ASN A 33 0.24 -14.02 -12.44
C ASN A 33 1.01 -15.32 -12.19
N GLN A 34 2.30 -15.39 -12.51
CA GLN A 34 3.10 -16.59 -12.32
C GLN A 34 3.58 -16.72 -10.87
N PRO A 35 3.81 -17.94 -10.36
CA PRO A 35 4.42 -18.14 -9.04
C PRO A 35 5.76 -17.43 -8.88
N CYS A 36 6.11 -17.08 -7.66
CA CYS A 36 7.42 -16.53 -7.31
C CYS A 36 7.77 -16.83 -5.85
N GLU A 37 9.03 -16.56 -5.52
CA GLU A 37 9.60 -16.78 -4.19
C GLU A 37 10.23 -15.48 -3.72
N ALA A 38 10.11 -15.15 -2.43
CA ALA A 38 10.82 -14.02 -1.85
C ALA A 38 11.50 -14.41 -0.54
N PHE A 39 12.67 -13.79 -0.31
CA PHE A 39 13.49 -13.98 0.88
C PHE A 39 12.99 -13.04 1.98
N LEU A 40 12.03 -13.51 2.80
CA LEU A 40 11.42 -12.68 3.86
C LEU A 40 12.00 -12.94 5.25
N GLY A 41 12.94 -13.88 5.36
CA GLY A 41 13.64 -14.23 6.58
C GLY A 41 14.60 -13.16 7.08
N TRP A 42 14.54 -12.94 8.40
CA TRP A 42 15.60 -12.34 9.18
C TRP A 42 15.91 -13.30 10.33
N ASP A 43 17.18 -13.61 10.56
CA ASP A 43 17.58 -14.34 11.75
C ASP A 43 17.53 -13.44 13.00
N ARG A 44 17.83 -14.02 14.16
CA ARG A 44 17.83 -13.27 15.44
C ARG A 44 18.91 -12.19 15.51
N ASP A 45 19.94 -12.29 14.69
CA ASP A 45 21.09 -11.38 14.64
C ASP A 45 20.91 -10.30 13.56
N GLY A 46 19.76 -10.29 12.87
CA GLY A 46 19.46 -9.36 11.80
C GLY A 46 20.18 -9.66 10.48
N GLN A 47 20.73 -10.87 10.30
CA GLN A 47 21.18 -11.34 9.00
C GLN A 47 20.04 -11.99 8.23
N HIS A 48 20.18 -12.00 6.91
CA HIS A 48 19.21 -12.67 6.05
C HIS A 48 19.28 -14.18 6.25
N ASP A 49 18.24 -14.73 6.86
CA ASP A 49 18.07 -16.16 6.94
C ASP A 49 17.48 -16.69 5.63
N VAL A 50 18.37 -17.25 4.80
CA VAL A 50 18.01 -17.85 3.50
C VAL A 50 17.10 -19.08 3.66
N ALA A 51 16.93 -19.62 4.87
CA ALA A 51 16.05 -20.75 5.12
C ALA A 51 14.55 -20.38 5.05
N HIS A 52 14.20 -19.09 5.06
CA HIS A 52 12.81 -18.62 5.12
C HIS A 52 12.34 -18.04 3.80
N ASN A 53 12.49 -18.81 2.74
CA ASN A 53 11.87 -18.48 1.48
C ASN A 53 10.36 -18.68 1.53
N VAL A 54 9.63 -17.64 1.16
CA VAL A 54 8.17 -17.70 1.10
C VAL A 54 7.74 -17.82 -0.35
N GLN A 55 6.98 -18.87 -0.64
CA GLN A 55 6.38 -19.12 -1.95
C GLN A 55 5.04 -18.39 -2.07
N PHE A 56 4.84 -17.73 -3.21
CA PHE A 56 3.63 -17.02 -3.59
C PHE A 56 3.11 -17.57 -4.92
N SER A 57 1.80 -17.71 -5.04
CA SER A 57 1.16 -18.17 -6.29
C SER A 57 1.20 -17.12 -7.40
N SER A 58 1.36 -15.85 -7.05
CA SER A 58 1.49 -14.71 -7.95
C SER A 58 2.20 -13.54 -7.25
N THR A 59 2.65 -12.53 -8.00
CA THR A 59 3.17 -11.30 -7.40
C THR A 59 2.09 -10.55 -6.60
N MET A 60 0.84 -10.57 -7.06
CA MET A 60 -0.29 -9.97 -6.33
C MET A 60 -0.61 -10.69 -5.02
N GLU A 61 -0.36 -11.99 -4.94
CA GLU A 61 -0.52 -12.74 -3.68
C GLU A 61 0.40 -12.22 -2.57
N VAL A 62 1.55 -11.62 -2.92
CA VAL A 62 2.39 -10.90 -1.95
C VAL A 62 1.62 -9.75 -1.30
N TYR A 63 0.97 -8.90 -2.12
CA TYR A 63 0.15 -7.80 -1.63
C TYR A 63 -1.06 -8.29 -0.84
N ASN A 64 -1.76 -9.32 -1.33
CA ASN A 64 -2.93 -9.85 -0.65
C ASN A 64 -2.56 -10.41 0.74
N ARG A 65 -1.46 -11.18 0.85
CA ARG A 65 -0.97 -11.67 2.16
C ARG A 65 -0.53 -10.53 3.08
N TYR A 66 0.16 -9.53 2.54
CA TYR A 66 0.52 -8.32 3.27
C TYR A 66 -0.70 -7.63 3.88
N MET A 67 -1.76 -7.43 3.09
CA MET A 67 -3.00 -6.82 3.56
C MET A 67 -3.77 -7.71 4.55
N ARG A 68 -3.87 -9.02 4.30
CA ARG A 68 -4.51 -9.98 5.23
C ARG A 68 -3.80 -10.01 6.57
N MET A 69 -2.47 -9.96 6.60
CA MET A 69 -1.69 -9.88 7.85
C MET A 69 -2.08 -8.64 8.67
N HIS A 70 -2.20 -7.47 8.02
CA HIS A 70 -2.58 -6.25 8.72
C HIS A 70 -4.02 -6.27 9.23
N ARG A 71 -4.95 -6.86 8.47
CA ARG A 71 -6.31 -7.12 8.94
C ARG A 71 -6.34 -8.08 10.12
N ALA A 72 -5.55 -9.16 10.08
CA ALA A 72 -5.46 -10.10 11.19
C ALA A 72 -4.95 -9.41 12.46
N LEU A 73 -3.90 -8.57 12.37
CA LEU A 73 -3.41 -7.78 13.51
C LEU A 73 -4.50 -6.89 14.13
N GLN A 74 -5.34 -6.27 13.28
CA GLN A 74 -6.46 -5.46 13.74
C GLN A 74 -7.56 -6.31 14.42
N ALA A 75 -7.88 -7.47 13.84
CA ALA A 75 -8.93 -8.37 14.35
C ALA A 75 -8.54 -9.08 15.65
N GLU A 76 -7.26 -9.44 15.82
CA GLU A 76 -6.77 -10.18 16.98
C GLU A 76 -6.82 -9.38 18.28
N ARG A 77 -6.82 -8.04 18.22
CA ARG A 77 -6.86 -7.13 19.39
C ARG A 77 -5.81 -7.45 20.47
N LYS A 78 -4.69 -8.07 20.09
CA LYS A 78 -3.56 -8.35 20.99
C LYS A 78 -2.67 -7.12 21.21
N LEU A 79 -2.74 -6.16 20.30
CA LEU A 79 -2.12 -4.84 20.44
C LEU A 79 -3.12 -3.87 21.06
N HIS A 80 -2.63 -2.91 21.84
CA HIS A 80 -3.47 -1.85 22.44
C HIS A 80 -4.31 -1.13 21.37
N ALA A 81 -3.71 -0.81 20.23
CA ALA A 81 -4.38 -0.19 19.10
C ALA A 81 -3.74 -0.62 17.78
N THR A 82 -4.57 -0.87 16.76
CA THR A 82 -4.13 -1.07 15.38
C THR A 82 -4.97 -0.18 14.46
N VAL A 83 -4.37 0.91 14.00
CA VAL A 83 -4.96 1.82 13.01
C VAL A 83 -4.39 1.49 11.64
N LEU A 84 -5.27 1.16 10.70
CA LEU A 84 -4.97 0.97 9.30
C LEU A 84 -5.30 2.29 8.56
N ALA A 85 -4.28 3.08 8.25
CA ALA A 85 -4.41 4.34 7.55
C ALA A 85 -4.02 4.16 6.09
N THR A 86 -4.79 4.75 5.16
CA THR A 86 -4.36 4.78 3.76
C THR A 86 -3.29 5.86 3.58
N TYR A 87 -2.33 5.63 2.67
CA TYR A 87 -1.31 6.62 2.30
C TYR A 87 -1.99 7.86 1.74
N GLU A 88 -3.06 7.66 0.99
CA GLU A 88 -3.85 8.69 0.36
C GLU A 88 -4.48 9.61 1.39
N ASP A 89 -5.18 9.07 2.39
CA ASP A 89 -5.75 9.86 3.49
C ASP A 89 -4.65 10.57 4.29
N MET A 90 -3.51 9.90 4.52
CA MET A 90 -2.36 10.52 5.18
C MET A 90 -1.80 11.70 4.39
N VAL A 91 -1.88 11.71 3.06
CA VAL A 91 -1.45 12.85 2.23
C VAL A 91 -2.52 13.94 2.18
N PHE A 92 -3.79 13.55 2.03
CA PHE A 92 -4.93 14.48 1.98
C PHE A 92 -5.11 15.22 3.30
N SER A 93 -5.25 14.48 4.40
CA SER A 93 -5.43 15.05 5.73
C SER A 93 -4.59 14.34 6.81
N PRO A 94 -3.28 14.66 6.89
CA PRO A 94 -2.42 14.10 7.91
C PRO A 94 -2.93 14.40 9.33
N ALA A 95 -3.52 15.58 9.55
CA ALA A 95 -4.06 15.97 10.84
C ALA A 95 -5.19 15.06 11.31
N ASP A 96 -6.12 14.72 10.41
CA ASP A 96 -7.24 13.82 10.74
C ASP A 96 -6.73 12.41 11.05
N ILE A 97 -5.79 11.87 10.26
CA ILE A 97 -5.21 10.55 10.53
C ILE A 97 -4.43 10.54 11.85
N ILE A 98 -3.66 11.58 12.16
CA ILE A 98 -2.95 11.68 13.44
C ILE A 98 -3.93 11.75 14.61
N ASN A 99 -5.05 12.44 14.46
CA ASN A 99 -6.11 12.45 15.47
C ASN A 99 -6.77 11.07 15.65
N GLU A 100 -7.05 10.34 14.57
CA GLU A 100 -7.56 8.96 14.66
C GLU A 100 -6.59 8.04 15.42
N VAL A 101 -5.29 8.17 15.15
CA VAL A 101 -4.25 7.44 15.87
C VAL A 101 -4.23 7.83 17.36
N GLY A 102 -4.31 9.12 17.68
CA GLY A 102 -4.36 9.61 19.06
C GLY A 102 -5.56 9.05 19.83
N VAL A 103 -6.75 9.13 19.23
CA VAL A 103 -7.98 8.56 19.81
C VAL A 103 -7.85 7.06 20.05
N ALA A 104 -7.29 6.32 19.08
CA ALA A 104 -7.08 4.88 19.23
C ALA A 104 -6.09 4.52 20.35
N LEU A 105 -5.14 5.41 20.67
CA LEU A 105 -4.18 5.28 21.77
C LEU A 105 -4.73 5.82 23.11
N GLY A 106 -5.97 6.29 23.16
CA GLY A 106 -6.57 6.89 24.34
C GLY A 106 -5.99 8.27 24.70
N TRP A 107 -5.39 8.97 23.74
CA TRP A 107 -4.93 10.34 23.93
C TRP A 107 -6.09 11.33 23.79
N GLU A 108 -5.99 12.45 24.50
CA GLU A 108 -6.88 13.58 24.23
C GLU A 108 -6.63 14.12 22.82
N TRP A 109 -7.65 14.77 22.26
CA TRP A 109 -7.61 15.34 20.92
C TRP A 109 -6.38 16.22 20.73
N ILE A 110 -5.58 15.93 19.71
CA ILE A 110 -4.34 16.67 19.44
C ILE A 110 -4.71 17.99 18.76
N LEU A 111 -4.61 19.09 19.52
CA LEU A 111 -5.05 20.41 19.07
C LEU A 111 -4.28 20.96 17.88
N SER A 112 -3.03 20.52 17.65
CA SER A 112 -2.22 20.99 16.52
C SER A 112 -1.35 19.89 15.95
N VAL A 113 -1.52 19.63 14.65
CA VAL A 113 -0.64 18.78 13.86
C VAL A 113 0.07 19.67 12.84
N GLN A 114 1.40 19.73 12.93
CA GLN A 114 2.20 20.45 11.94
C GLN A 114 2.43 19.56 10.72
N VAL A 115 1.99 20.02 9.55
CA VAL A 115 2.19 19.33 8.29
C VAL A 115 3.33 19.97 7.52
N PHE A 116 4.37 19.21 7.23
CA PHE A 116 5.49 19.65 6.40
C PHE A 116 5.22 19.30 4.93
N GLY A 117 5.38 20.29 4.05
CA GLY A 117 5.19 20.11 2.60
C GLY A 117 6.41 19.54 1.87
N SER A 118 7.59 19.59 2.50
CA SER A 118 8.84 19.09 1.93
C SER A 118 8.86 17.55 1.82
N PRO A 119 9.66 16.99 0.91
CA PRO A 119 9.78 15.55 0.79
C PRO A 119 10.30 14.89 2.08
N SER A 120 9.75 13.73 2.43
CA SER A 120 10.10 13.00 3.66
C SER A 120 11.33 12.10 3.56
N LYS A 121 11.91 11.95 2.36
CA LYS A 121 13.09 11.12 2.09
C LYS A 121 14.13 11.94 1.36
N PHE A 122 15.41 11.57 1.51
CA PHE A 122 16.54 12.25 0.85
C PHE A 122 17.05 11.52 -0.41
N HIS A 123 16.45 10.38 -0.77
CA HIS A 123 16.86 9.56 -1.91
C HIS A 123 15.66 9.11 -2.75
N GLY A 124 15.90 8.62 -3.96
CA GLY A 124 14.87 7.98 -4.80
C GLY A 124 13.92 8.93 -5.54
N SER A 125 14.37 10.15 -5.86
CA SER A 125 13.55 11.22 -6.44
C SER A 125 12.36 11.58 -5.54
N PRO A 126 12.62 12.06 -4.31
CA PRO A 126 11.58 12.32 -3.33
C PRO A 126 10.73 13.52 -3.78
N ILE A 127 9.41 13.40 -3.65
CA ILE A 127 8.45 14.44 -4.04
C ILE A 127 7.83 15.10 -2.80
N GLY A 128 7.46 16.37 -2.94
CA GLY A 128 6.74 17.10 -1.89
C GLY A 128 5.25 16.77 -1.83
N ARG A 129 4.56 17.27 -0.82
CA ARG A 129 3.13 17.00 -0.60
C ARG A 129 2.26 17.43 -1.77
N GLU A 130 2.51 18.59 -2.38
CA GLU A 130 1.71 19.08 -3.53
C GLU A 130 1.80 18.14 -4.73
N GLN A 131 3.00 17.65 -5.05
CA GLN A 131 3.20 16.68 -6.12
C GLN A 131 2.58 15.31 -5.77
N ALA A 132 2.60 14.91 -4.49
CA ALA A 132 1.92 13.72 -4.04
C ALA A 132 0.39 13.85 -4.21
N LEU A 133 -0.20 14.96 -3.78
CA LEU A 133 -1.62 15.27 -3.98
C LEU A 133 -2.01 15.25 -5.46
N GLU A 134 -1.19 15.85 -6.33
CA GLU A 134 -1.42 15.83 -7.77
C GLU A 134 -1.35 14.41 -8.34
N LYS A 135 -0.38 13.61 -7.90
CA LYS A 135 -0.28 12.19 -8.28
C LYS A 135 -1.52 11.40 -7.85
N LEU A 136 -2.03 11.64 -6.64
CA LEU A 136 -3.24 11.00 -6.11
C LEU A 136 -4.49 11.37 -6.91
N ARG A 137 -4.71 12.66 -7.17
CA ARG A 137 -5.87 13.14 -7.94
C ARG A 137 -5.84 12.65 -9.38
N SER A 138 -4.68 12.74 -10.04
CA SER A 138 -4.51 12.33 -11.44
C SER A 138 -4.38 10.81 -11.64
N ARG A 139 -4.21 10.05 -10.55
CA ARG A 139 -3.88 8.62 -10.53
C ARG A 139 -2.76 8.25 -11.51
N SER A 140 -1.72 9.08 -11.55
CA SER A 140 -0.70 8.98 -12.60
C SER A 140 0.10 7.67 -12.60
N TRP A 141 0.08 6.89 -11.51
CA TRP A 141 0.66 5.55 -11.46
C TRP A 141 0.00 4.56 -12.43
N LEU A 142 -1.27 4.76 -12.80
CA LEU A 142 -1.94 3.91 -13.78
C LEU A 142 -1.26 4.00 -15.16
N LYS A 143 -0.63 5.14 -15.46
CA LYS A 143 0.16 5.33 -16.69
C LYS A 143 1.52 4.64 -16.64
N GLU A 144 1.97 4.22 -15.45
CA GLU A 144 3.21 3.46 -15.25
C GLU A 144 3.00 1.95 -15.43
N ILE A 145 1.75 1.50 -15.59
CA ILE A 145 1.41 0.11 -15.94
C ILE A 145 1.52 0.00 -17.47
N PRO A 146 2.39 -0.87 -18.01
CA PRO A 146 2.81 -0.80 -19.42
C PRO A 146 1.74 -1.17 -20.42
N SER A 147 0.71 -1.93 -20.02
CA SER A 147 -0.34 -2.40 -20.92
C SER A 147 -1.65 -2.72 -20.20
N ASP A 148 -2.75 -2.76 -20.96
CA ASP A 148 -4.03 -3.30 -20.46
C ASP A 148 -3.91 -4.75 -20.02
N LEU A 149 -3.03 -5.55 -20.66
CA LEU A 149 -2.78 -6.93 -20.27
C LEU A 149 -2.14 -6.99 -18.87
N ALA A 150 -1.11 -6.18 -18.62
CA ALA A 150 -0.51 -6.05 -17.29
C ALA A 150 -1.57 -5.63 -16.26
N ARG A 151 -2.40 -4.64 -16.56
CA ARG A 151 -3.48 -4.21 -15.65
C ARG A 151 -4.48 -5.34 -15.36
N ARG A 152 -4.92 -6.11 -16.37
CA ARG A 152 -5.78 -7.31 -16.16
C ARG A 152 -5.09 -8.34 -15.27
N VAL A 153 -3.81 -8.60 -15.49
CA VAL A 153 -3.03 -9.56 -14.69
C VAL A 153 -3.01 -9.16 -13.22
N LEU A 154 -2.69 -7.89 -12.93
CA LEU A 154 -2.70 -7.37 -11.55
C LEU A 154 -4.12 -7.43 -10.95
N CYS A 155 -5.12 -6.96 -11.69
CA CYS A 155 -6.48 -6.86 -11.19
C CYS A 155 -7.18 -8.21 -10.99
N ARG A 156 -6.81 -9.24 -11.74
CA ARG A 156 -7.27 -10.62 -11.50
C ARG A 156 -6.62 -11.26 -10.28
N GLY A 157 -5.37 -10.92 -10.01
CA GLY A 157 -4.66 -11.40 -8.84
C GLY A 157 -5.05 -10.68 -7.54
N PHE A 158 -5.72 -9.54 -7.62
CA PHE A 158 -6.13 -8.75 -6.46
C PHE A 158 -7.36 -9.35 -5.77
N ASP A 159 -7.27 -9.55 -4.45
CA ASP A 159 -8.37 -10.01 -3.60
C ASP A 159 -9.37 -8.86 -3.31
N LYS A 160 -10.16 -8.51 -4.33
CA LYS A 160 -11.08 -7.36 -4.31
C LYS A 160 -12.10 -7.45 -3.18
N GLU A 161 -12.63 -8.65 -2.94
CA GLU A 161 -13.70 -8.88 -1.97
C GLU A 161 -13.22 -8.61 -0.54
N SER A 162 -12.04 -9.10 -0.18
CA SER A 162 -11.48 -8.94 1.17
C SER A 162 -11.14 -7.49 1.53
N PHE A 163 -11.06 -6.60 0.54
CA PHE A 163 -10.61 -5.21 0.73
C PHE A 163 -11.58 -4.17 0.14
N ALA A 164 -12.81 -4.57 -0.20
CA ALA A 164 -13.81 -3.69 -0.79
C ALA A 164 -14.24 -2.53 0.14
N ASP A 165 -14.09 -2.71 1.45
CA ASP A 165 -14.41 -1.70 2.47
C ASP A 165 -13.31 -0.63 2.65
N ILE A 166 -12.14 -0.80 2.03
CA ILE A 166 -11.06 0.21 2.10
C ILE A 166 -11.29 1.27 1.04
N VAL A 167 -11.40 2.52 1.49
CA VAL A 167 -11.57 3.73 0.68
C VAL A 167 -10.26 4.52 0.68
N ASP A 168 -9.79 4.95 -0.50
CA ASP A 168 -8.49 5.63 -0.68
C ASP A 168 -8.55 7.16 -0.62
N ASN A 169 -9.65 7.76 -0.16
CA ASN A 169 -9.82 9.21 -0.20
C ASN A 169 -10.93 9.72 0.75
N LYS A 170 -11.03 9.16 1.95
CA LYS A 170 -12.01 9.52 2.96
C LYS A 170 -12.05 11.04 3.24
N TYR A 171 -10.90 11.70 3.15
CA TYR A 171 -10.76 13.13 3.46
C TYR A 171 -10.62 14.06 2.24
N ASP A 172 -10.72 13.55 1.01
CA ASP A 172 -10.70 14.40 -0.17
C ASP A 172 -12.11 14.90 -0.50
N ALA A 173 -12.51 16.02 0.09
CA ALA A 173 -13.83 16.63 -0.12
C ALA A 173 -14.13 16.99 -1.60
N GLY A 174 -13.11 17.04 -2.47
CA GLY A 174 -13.24 17.37 -3.89
C GLY A 174 -13.46 16.16 -4.81
N SER A 175 -13.37 14.93 -4.30
CA SER A 175 -13.40 13.72 -5.13
C SER A 175 -14.48 12.74 -4.65
N PRO A 176 -15.13 11.99 -5.56
CA PRO A 176 -15.99 10.89 -5.16
C PRO A 176 -15.20 9.85 -4.36
N SER A 177 -15.79 9.36 -3.27
CA SER A 177 -15.22 8.25 -2.49
C SER A 177 -14.93 7.06 -3.40
N LYS A 178 -13.71 6.53 -3.32
CA LYS A 178 -13.24 5.47 -4.21
C LYS A 178 -12.66 4.32 -3.41
N SER A 179 -13.13 3.10 -3.68
CA SER A 179 -12.58 1.90 -3.04
C SER A 179 -11.27 1.46 -3.70
N TYR A 180 -10.47 0.70 -2.97
CA TYR A 180 -9.21 0.13 -3.50
C TYR A 180 -9.43 -0.78 -4.72
N SER A 181 -10.63 -1.34 -4.88
CA SER A 181 -10.97 -2.17 -6.05
C SER A 181 -11.36 -1.37 -7.29
N ALA A 182 -11.65 -0.06 -7.15
CA ALA A 182 -12.22 0.72 -8.23
C ALA A 182 -11.26 0.91 -9.42
N ASP A 183 -9.94 0.92 -9.18
CA ASP A 183 -8.95 0.90 -10.26
C ASP A 183 -8.89 -0.42 -11.03
N CYS A 184 -9.59 -1.44 -10.56
CA CYS A 184 -9.70 -2.75 -11.19
C CYS A 184 -11.11 -3.04 -11.74
N GLU A 185 -12.00 -2.06 -11.73
CA GLU A 185 -13.29 -2.14 -12.43
C GLU A 185 -13.07 -2.23 -13.95
N GLY A 186 -13.71 -3.20 -14.60
CA GLY A 186 -13.53 -3.48 -16.04
C GLY A 186 -12.31 -4.34 -16.40
N TYR A 187 -11.47 -4.70 -15.40
CA TYR A 187 -10.26 -5.53 -15.59
C TYR A 187 -10.32 -6.87 -14.84
N ALA A 188 -11.52 -7.29 -14.40
CA ALA A 188 -11.77 -8.61 -13.80
C ALA A 188 -11.68 -9.73 -14.85
#